data_AF-I0IID4-F1
#
_entry.id   AF-I0IID4-F1
#
_cell.length_a   1.000
_cell.length_b   1.000
_cell.length_c   1.000
_cell.angle_alpha   90.00
_cell.angle_beta   90.00
_cell.angle_gamma   90.00
#
_symmetry.space_group_name_H-M   'P 1'
#
loop_
_entity.id
_entity.type
_entity.pdbx_description
1 polymer ?
#
loop_
_entity_poly.entity_id
_entity_poly.type
_entity_poly.pdbx_seq_one_letter_code
_entity_poly.pdbx_strand_id
1 'polypeptide(L)'
;MDSSRSINKSHCTPKLTCGYAHVGLYDVEARQPFIARDRWGSPASSISHARLLKGGSQHGSTAEKDRFLCYWFHTPGGGQGPVQGYPIDWSEGHLMVRLEPSWSYHKLELIPPTDTRKTEKNIDRQYKLGELLFEMYMQMRPEFPLSWHMVGPRAADSMFYIERREKP
;
A
#
# COMPACT_ATOMS: atom_id res chain seq x y z
N MET A 1 -10.26 0.62 -24.77
CA MET A 1 -10.14 1.53 -23.60
C MET A 1 -8.73 2.07 -23.64
N ASP A 2 -8.60 3.38 -23.77
CA ASP A 2 -7.32 4.06 -24.01
C ASP A 2 -6.52 4.13 -22.70
N SER A 3 -5.48 3.29 -22.58
CA SER A 3 -4.76 2.99 -21.33
C SER A 3 -3.77 4.09 -20.91
N SER A 4 -4.21 5.35 -20.91
CA SER A 4 -3.30 6.51 -20.80
C SER A 4 -2.69 6.71 -19.40
N ARG A 5 -3.22 6.06 -18.34
CA ARG A 5 -2.67 6.17 -16.97
C ARG A 5 -1.62 5.09 -16.68
N SER A 6 -0.38 5.40 -17.04
CA SER A 6 0.83 4.67 -16.61
C SER A 6 1.37 5.22 -15.29
N ILE A 7 2.26 4.47 -14.65
CA ILE A 7 3.03 4.95 -13.50
C ILE A 7 3.73 6.27 -13.83
N ASN A 8 3.60 7.25 -12.94
CA ASN A 8 4.25 8.54 -13.07
C ASN A 8 5.67 8.50 -12.48
N LYS A 9 6.63 8.04 -13.28
CA LYS A 9 8.06 7.93 -12.91
C LYS A 9 8.70 9.24 -12.45
N SER A 10 8.04 10.39 -12.63
CA SER A 10 8.52 11.66 -12.07
C SER A 10 8.31 11.76 -10.55
N HIS A 11 7.25 11.12 -10.03
CA HIS A 11 6.86 11.13 -8.62
C HIS A 11 7.14 9.82 -7.87
N CYS A 12 7.54 8.78 -8.60
CA CYS A 12 7.80 7.48 -8.00
C CYS A 12 9.01 6.77 -8.62
N THR A 13 9.43 5.72 -7.93
CA THR A 13 10.57 4.90 -8.29
C THR A 13 10.23 3.43 -7.97
N PRO A 14 10.67 2.47 -8.80
CA PRO A 14 10.55 1.05 -8.48
C PRO A 14 11.60 0.58 -7.47
N LYS A 15 12.63 1.40 -7.25
CA LYS A 15 13.65 1.19 -6.22
C LYS A 15 13.19 1.94 -4.99
N LEU A 16 13.14 1.30 -3.85
CA LEU A 16 13.03 2.01 -2.59
C LEU A 16 14.34 2.78 -2.34
N THR A 17 14.37 4.06 -2.71
CA THR A 17 15.55 4.93 -2.64
C THR A 17 15.52 5.90 -1.46
N CYS A 18 14.42 5.94 -0.71
CA CYS A 18 14.27 6.77 0.47
C CYS A 18 14.10 5.89 1.70
N GLY A 19 14.70 6.30 2.83
CA GLY A 19 14.49 5.65 4.13
C GLY A 19 13.06 5.83 4.66
N TYR A 20 12.35 6.86 4.16
CA TYR A 20 10.95 7.11 4.45
C TYR A 20 10.17 7.36 3.16
N ALA A 21 9.32 6.40 2.81
CA ALA A 21 8.32 6.58 1.78
C ALA A 21 6.94 6.68 2.41
N HIS A 22 6.17 7.70 2.05
CA HIS A 22 4.84 7.87 2.64
C HIS A 22 3.77 6.98 1.98
N VAL A 23 3.84 6.83 0.66
CA VAL A 23 2.84 6.09 -0.13
C VAL A 23 3.50 5.28 -1.25
N GLY A 24 2.87 4.16 -1.61
CA GLY A 24 3.27 3.33 -2.74
C GLY A 24 2.10 2.59 -3.41
N LEU A 25 2.38 2.10 -4.61
CA LEU A 25 1.50 1.27 -5.43
C LEU A 25 2.24 0.01 -5.84
N TYR A 26 1.63 -1.14 -5.63
CA TYR A 26 2.09 -2.39 -6.23
C TYR A 26 1.31 -2.65 -7.51
N ASP A 27 2.02 -2.68 -8.63
CA ASP A 27 1.46 -3.05 -9.94
C ASP A 27 1.34 -4.56 -10.01
N VAL A 28 0.10 -5.07 -9.99
CA VAL A 28 -0.20 -6.51 -9.95
C VAL A 28 0.14 -7.19 -11.27
N GLU A 29 0.03 -6.46 -12.38
CA GLU A 29 0.34 -6.94 -13.72
C GLU A 29 1.86 -7.04 -13.93
N ALA A 30 2.58 -5.95 -13.63
CA ALA A 30 4.04 -5.91 -13.73
C ALA A 30 4.77 -6.61 -12.57
N ARG A 31 4.04 -6.96 -11.50
CA ARG A 31 4.56 -7.52 -10.23
C ARG A 31 5.68 -6.67 -9.63
N GLN A 32 5.51 -5.36 -9.68
CA GLN A 32 6.54 -4.38 -9.32
C GLN A 32 5.97 -3.38 -8.31
N PRO A 33 6.61 -3.17 -7.14
CA PRO A 33 6.29 -2.07 -6.26
C PRO A 33 6.82 -0.75 -6.83
N PHE A 34 6.05 0.31 -6.65
CA PHE A 34 6.44 1.69 -6.92
C PHE A 34 6.19 2.52 -5.69
N ILE A 35 7.12 3.40 -5.38
CA ILE A 35 7.07 4.18 -4.16
C ILE A 35 7.32 5.65 -4.42
N ALA A 36 6.68 6.52 -3.63
CA ALA A 36 6.91 7.95 -3.70
C ALA A 36 8.39 8.26 -3.49
N ARG A 37 8.92 9.22 -4.26
CA ARG A 37 10.27 9.74 -4.11
C ARG A 37 10.27 11.23 -3.84
N ASP A 38 11.32 11.70 -3.19
CA ASP A 38 11.58 13.12 -3.04
C ASP A 38 11.82 13.78 -4.40
N ARG A 39 11.38 15.03 -4.49
CA ARG A 39 11.67 15.93 -5.59
C ARG A 39 12.05 17.28 -5.00
N TRP A 40 12.85 18.04 -5.75
CA TRP A 40 13.15 19.43 -5.39
C TRP A 40 11.86 20.21 -5.10
N GLY A 41 11.74 20.73 -3.87
CA GLY A 41 10.56 21.46 -3.41
C GLY A 41 9.30 20.62 -3.12
N SER A 42 9.37 19.28 -3.18
CA SER A 42 8.24 18.39 -2.86
C SER A 42 8.76 17.09 -2.23
N PRO A 43 8.75 16.98 -0.88
CA PRO A 43 9.14 15.75 -0.20
C PRO A 43 8.14 14.62 -0.47
N ALA A 44 8.59 13.37 -0.41
CA ALA A 44 7.77 12.18 -0.62
C ALA A 44 6.54 12.14 0.31
N SER A 45 6.67 12.69 1.52
CA SER A 45 5.60 12.84 2.51
C SER A 45 4.42 13.70 2.04
N SER A 46 4.63 14.58 1.05
CA SER A 46 3.58 15.44 0.48
C SER A 46 2.84 14.81 -0.71
N ILE A 47 3.21 13.59 -1.12
CA ILE A 47 2.68 12.92 -2.31
C ILE A 47 1.56 11.96 -1.90
N SER A 48 0.45 11.98 -2.64
CA SER A 48 -0.64 10.99 -2.49
C SER A 48 -0.57 9.89 -3.56
N HIS A 49 -1.21 8.74 -3.32
CA HIS A 49 -1.29 7.63 -4.28
C HIS A 49 -1.74 8.06 -5.67
N ALA A 50 -2.67 9.00 -5.76
CA ALA A 50 -3.18 9.51 -7.04
C ALA A 50 -2.07 10.13 -7.90
N ARG A 51 -1.09 10.81 -7.30
CA ARG A 51 0.02 11.45 -8.03
C ARG A 51 1.05 10.44 -8.55
N LEU A 52 1.06 9.22 -8.02
CA LEU A 52 1.90 8.13 -8.52
C LEU A 52 1.41 7.60 -9.87
N LEU A 53 0.20 7.96 -10.30
CA LEU A 53 -0.35 7.65 -11.62
C LEU A 53 -0.35 8.90 -12.52
N LYS A 54 0.00 8.74 -13.79
CA LYS A 54 -0.11 9.85 -14.76
C LYS A 54 -1.57 10.28 -14.88
N GLY A 55 -1.84 11.58 -14.76
CA GLY A 55 -3.19 12.13 -14.84
C GLY A 55 -4.12 11.76 -13.69
N GLY A 56 -3.64 11.12 -12.61
CA GLY A 56 -4.48 10.78 -11.46
C GLY A 56 -4.98 12.00 -10.70
N SER A 57 -6.24 11.98 -10.26
CA SER A 57 -6.85 12.99 -9.38
C SER A 57 -7.14 12.41 -7.99
N GLN A 58 -7.28 13.29 -7.00
CA GLN A 58 -7.68 12.89 -5.63
C GLN A 58 -9.13 12.39 -5.55
N HIS A 59 -9.94 12.62 -6.59
CA HIS A 59 -11.34 12.20 -6.63
C HIS A 59 -11.47 10.74 -7.11
N GLY A 60 -12.06 9.89 -6.26
CA GLY A 60 -12.63 8.56 -6.58
C GLY A 60 -11.68 7.47 -7.07
N SER A 61 -11.91 6.21 -6.65
CA SER A 61 -11.35 5.04 -7.35
C SER A 61 -12.00 5.00 -8.73
N THR A 62 -11.21 5.14 -9.78
CA THR A 62 -11.66 4.85 -11.15
C THR A 62 -11.29 3.40 -11.43
N ALA A 63 -12.06 2.70 -12.28
CA ALA A 63 -11.83 1.31 -12.72
C ALA A 63 -10.34 0.95 -13.01
N GLU A 64 -9.54 1.94 -13.38
CA GLU A 64 -8.13 1.85 -13.75
C GLU A 64 -7.13 2.01 -12.57
N LYS A 65 -7.52 2.66 -11.46
CA LYS A 65 -6.75 2.63 -10.19
C LYS A 65 -6.70 1.21 -9.62
N ASP A 66 -7.65 0.41 -10.05
CA ASP A 66 -7.97 -0.83 -9.41
C ASP A 66 -7.04 -2.00 -9.83
N ARG A 67 -6.06 -1.79 -10.70
CA ARG A 67 -4.94 -2.76 -10.89
C ARG A 67 -3.82 -2.62 -9.87
N PHE A 68 -3.84 -1.56 -9.06
CA PHE A 68 -2.78 -1.26 -8.12
C PHE A 68 -3.21 -1.50 -6.69
N LEU A 69 -2.43 -2.29 -5.96
CA LEU A 69 -2.59 -2.40 -4.51
C LEU A 69 -1.91 -1.19 -3.85
N CYS A 70 -2.67 -0.40 -3.10
CA CYS A 70 -2.17 0.78 -2.42
C CYS A 70 -1.60 0.41 -1.05
N TYR A 71 -0.48 1.02 -0.67
CA TYR A 71 0.07 0.87 0.67
C TYR A 71 0.68 2.18 1.17
N TRP A 72 0.76 2.32 2.49
CA TRP A 72 1.47 3.39 3.18
C TRP A 72 2.67 2.79 3.91
N PHE A 73 3.69 3.61 4.08
CA PHE A 73 4.82 3.26 4.91
C PHE A 73 5.12 4.39 5.90
N HIS A 74 5.35 4.01 7.15
CA HIS A 74 5.68 4.91 8.24
C HIS A 74 6.99 4.46 8.87
N THR A 75 7.99 5.34 8.95
CA THR A 75 9.15 5.13 9.81
C THR A 75 8.78 5.31 11.29
N PRO A 76 9.63 4.81 12.20
CA PRO A 76 9.60 5.22 13.59
C PRO A 76 9.43 6.73 13.77
N GLY A 77 8.49 7.12 14.63
CA GLY A 77 8.13 8.50 14.95
C GLY A 77 7.44 9.28 13.83
N GLY A 78 7.21 8.67 12.66
CA GLY A 78 6.68 9.34 11.48
C GLY A 78 5.15 9.52 11.47
N GLY A 79 4.43 8.87 12.38
CA GLY A 79 2.97 8.96 12.52
C GLY A 79 2.54 9.28 13.95
N GLN A 80 1.24 9.52 14.13
CA GLN A 80 0.64 9.86 15.42
C GLN A 80 -0.79 9.33 15.52
N GLY A 81 -1.21 8.99 16.74
CA GLY A 81 -2.58 8.60 17.06
C GLY A 81 -2.96 7.18 16.61
N PRO A 82 -4.20 6.75 16.87
CA PRO A 82 -4.66 5.42 16.48
C PRO A 82 -4.98 5.36 14.99
N VAL A 83 -4.77 4.20 14.37
CA VAL A 83 -5.21 3.92 12.98
C VAL A 83 -6.55 3.22 13.03
N GLN A 84 -7.59 3.89 12.51
CA GLN A 84 -8.98 3.42 12.61
C GLN A 84 -9.42 3.10 14.05
N GLY A 85 -8.92 3.85 15.03
CA GLY A 85 -9.21 3.62 16.45
C GLY A 85 -8.37 2.51 17.09
N TYR A 86 -7.56 1.77 16.32
CA TYR A 86 -6.63 0.79 16.85
C TYR A 86 -5.32 1.46 17.30
N PRO A 87 -4.83 1.18 18.53
CA PRO A 87 -3.58 1.75 19.01
C PRO A 87 -2.39 1.15 18.25
N ILE A 88 -1.49 2.02 17.76
CA ILE A 88 -0.26 1.63 17.07
C ILE A 88 0.93 2.23 17.82
N ASP A 89 1.95 1.41 18.05
CA ASP A 89 3.24 1.81 18.59
C ASP A 89 4.09 2.50 17.53
N TRP A 90 4.06 3.82 17.51
CA TRP A 90 4.83 4.61 16.55
C TRP A 90 6.35 4.62 16.81
N SER A 91 6.88 3.86 17.77
CA SER A 91 8.33 3.71 17.95
C SER A 91 8.98 2.75 16.95
N GLU A 92 8.19 1.98 16.20
CA GLU A 92 8.63 1.09 15.14
C GLU A 92 8.21 1.58 13.74
N GLY A 93 8.71 0.92 12.70
CA GLY A 93 8.22 1.11 11.34
C GLY A 93 6.91 0.37 11.11
N HIS A 94 6.09 0.90 10.19
CA HIS A 94 4.83 0.27 9.81
C HIS A 94 4.63 0.26 8.29
N LEU A 95 4.37 -0.92 7.73
CA LEU A 95 3.83 -1.10 6.39
C LEU A 95 2.32 -1.33 6.49
N MET A 96 1.53 -0.40 5.97
CA MET A 96 0.06 -0.49 6.01
C MET A 96 -0.46 -0.75 4.60
N VAL A 97 -0.93 -1.95 4.33
CA VAL A 97 -1.48 -2.35 3.04
C VAL A 97 -2.98 -2.12 3.06
N ARG A 98 -3.51 -1.43 2.05
CA ARG A 98 -4.95 -1.18 1.96
C ARG A 98 -5.68 -2.47 1.56
N LEU A 99 -6.62 -2.90 2.40
CA LEU A 99 -7.50 -4.04 2.12
C LEU A 99 -8.76 -3.56 1.40
N GLU A 100 -9.06 -4.16 0.26
CA GLU A 100 -10.31 -3.91 -0.49
C GLU A 100 -11.01 -5.25 -0.77
N PRO A 101 -11.78 -5.79 0.18
CA PRO A 101 -12.30 -7.16 0.09
C PRO A 101 -13.16 -7.41 -1.15
N SER A 102 -13.92 -6.39 -1.56
CA SER A 102 -14.83 -6.45 -2.70
C SER A 102 -14.16 -6.16 -4.04
N TRP A 103 -12.86 -5.87 -4.08
CA TRP A 103 -12.16 -5.59 -5.33
C TRP A 103 -11.09 -6.64 -5.65
N SER A 104 -11.27 -7.37 -6.75
CA SER A 104 -10.33 -8.38 -7.21
C SER A 104 -9.23 -7.76 -8.06
N TYR A 105 -8.10 -7.42 -7.43
CA TYR A 105 -6.92 -6.87 -8.12
C TYR A 105 -6.36 -7.76 -9.25
N HIS A 106 -6.53 -9.07 -9.14
CA HIS A 106 -6.11 -10.02 -10.18
C HIS A 106 -6.99 -9.98 -11.43
N LYS A 107 -8.31 -9.82 -11.24
CA LYS A 107 -9.28 -9.89 -12.34
C LYS A 107 -9.75 -8.52 -12.81
N LEU A 108 -9.40 -7.48 -12.07
CA LEU A 108 -9.85 -6.12 -12.27
C LEU A 108 -11.38 -6.01 -12.27
N GLU A 109 -12.03 -6.66 -11.31
CA GLU A 109 -13.48 -6.69 -11.19
C GLU A 109 -13.94 -6.52 -9.73
N LEU A 110 -15.12 -5.92 -9.55
CA LEU A 110 -15.84 -5.94 -8.29
C LEU A 110 -16.40 -7.34 -8.03
N ILE A 111 -16.20 -7.82 -6.81
CA ILE A 111 -16.82 -9.02 -6.28
C ILE A 111 -18.19 -8.60 -5.73
N PRO A 112 -19.30 -9.19 -6.20
CA PRO A 112 -20.62 -8.92 -5.66
C PRO A 112 -20.65 -9.15 -4.14
N PRO A 113 -21.25 -8.25 -3.34
CA PRO A 113 -21.31 -8.40 -1.88
C PRO A 113 -21.95 -9.71 -1.41
N THR A 114 -22.79 -10.33 -2.24
CA THR A 114 -23.44 -11.61 -1.96
C THR A 114 -22.53 -12.83 -2.14
N ASP A 115 -21.39 -12.68 -2.82
CA ASP A 115 -20.45 -13.79 -3.08
C ASP A 115 -19.35 -13.84 -2.01
N THR A 116 -19.75 -14.14 -0.78
CA THR A 116 -18.86 -14.18 0.39
C THR A 116 -17.65 -15.08 0.17
N ARG A 117 -17.83 -16.23 -0.49
CA ARG A 117 -16.74 -17.16 -0.81
C ARG A 117 -15.67 -16.53 -1.71
N LYS A 118 -16.05 -15.72 -2.71
CA LYS A 118 -15.07 -15.00 -3.53
C LYS A 118 -14.40 -13.89 -2.74
N THR A 119 -15.13 -13.20 -1.87
CA THR A 119 -14.58 -12.16 -0.99
C THR A 119 -13.49 -12.73 -0.08
N GLU A 120 -13.75 -13.84 0.63
CA GLU A 120 -12.74 -14.49 1.49
C GLU A 120 -11.49 -14.89 0.70
N LYS A 121 -11.67 -15.53 -0.46
CA LYS A 121 -10.55 -15.87 -1.36
C LYS A 121 -9.77 -14.65 -1.85
N ASN A 122 -10.42 -13.49 -1.95
CA ASN A 122 -9.78 -12.26 -2.37
C ASN A 122 -8.97 -11.63 -1.23
N ILE A 123 -9.47 -11.71 0.00
CA ILE A 123 -8.72 -11.32 1.21
C ILE A 123 -7.43 -12.15 1.30
N ASP A 124 -7.51 -13.48 1.16
CA ASP A 124 -6.32 -14.36 1.16
C ASP A 124 -5.27 -13.96 0.11
N ARG A 125 -5.73 -13.56 -1.07
CA ARG A 125 -4.84 -13.11 -2.15
C ARG A 125 -4.18 -11.78 -1.81
N GLN A 126 -4.93 -10.84 -1.26
CA GLN A 126 -4.37 -9.55 -0.82
C GLN A 126 -3.37 -9.74 0.31
N TYR A 127 -3.61 -10.72 1.20
CA TYR A 127 -2.66 -11.13 2.22
C TYR A 127 -1.31 -11.54 1.63
N LYS A 128 -1.32 -12.43 0.64
CA LYS A 128 -0.10 -12.88 -0.05
C LYS A 128 0.62 -11.74 -0.77
N LEU A 129 -0.13 -10.76 -1.30
CA LEU A 129 0.47 -9.57 -1.90
C LEU A 129 1.09 -8.65 -0.84
N GLY A 130 0.44 -8.49 0.31
CA GLY A 130 0.98 -7.74 1.46
C GLY A 130 2.25 -8.37 2.01
N GLU A 131 2.25 -9.69 2.18
CA GLU A 131 3.42 -10.49 2.58
C GLU A 131 4.58 -10.29 1.59
N LEU A 132 4.32 -10.38 0.28
CA LEU A 132 5.34 -10.12 -0.73
C LEU A 132 5.93 -8.71 -0.62
N LEU A 133 5.09 -7.69 -0.39
CA LEU A 133 5.55 -6.32 -0.20
C LEU A 133 6.39 -6.15 1.06
N PHE A 134 5.98 -6.81 2.15
CA PHE A 134 6.71 -6.83 3.40
C PHE A 134 8.10 -7.47 3.22
N GLU A 135 8.18 -8.63 2.57
CA GLU A 135 9.45 -9.29 2.25
C GLU A 135 10.37 -8.41 1.41
N MET A 136 9.83 -7.75 0.38
CA MET A 136 10.61 -6.81 -0.44
C MET A 136 11.19 -5.67 0.40
N TYR A 137 10.44 -5.15 1.38
CA TYR A 137 10.94 -4.11 2.28
C TYR A 137 11.99 -4.67 3.25
N MET A 138 11.79 -5.87 3.78
CA MET A 138 12.75 -6.51 4.68
C MET A 138 14.08 -6.84 4.00
N GLN A 139 14.07 -7.18 2.71
CA GLN A 139 15.29 -7.36 1.92
C GLN A 139 16.14 -6.09 1.82
N MET A 140 15.57 -4.91 2.08
CA MET A 140 16.33 -3.67 2.18
C MET A 140 17.07 -3.49 3.49
N ARG A 141 16.85 -4.38 4.48
CA ARG A 141 17.46 -4.33 5.81
C ARG A 141 17.14 -3.02 6.55
N PRO A 142 15.87 -2.76 6.87
CA PRO A 142 15.54 -1.64 7.74
C PRO A 142 16.33 -1.73 9.06
N GLU A 143 16.85 -0.60 9.54
CA GLU A 143 17.64 -0.52 10.78
C GLU A 143 16.77 -0.45 12.05
N PHE A 144 15.46 -0.62 11.88
CA PHE A 144 14.44 -0.52 12.91
C PHE A 144 13.47 -1.71 12.82
N PRO A 145 12.78 -2.07 13.92
CA PRO A 145 11.71 -3.05 13.87
C PRO A 145 10.62 -2.59 12.90
N LEU A 146 10.06 -3.50 12.13
CA LEU A 146 9.03 -3.23 11.13
C LEU A 146 7.86 -4.19 11.31
N SER A 147 6.67 -3.62 11.52
CA SER A 147 5.41 -4.37 11.53
C SER A 147 4.60 -4.10 10.28
N TRP A 148 3.76 -5.05 9.86
CA TRP A 148 2.79 -4.79 8.80
C TRP A 148 1.35 -5.10 9.18
N HIS A 149 0.45 -4.39 8.50
CA HIS A 149 -0.98 -4.31 8.79
C HIS A 149 -1.78 -4.36 7.47
N MET A 150 -3.00 -4.89 7.52
CA MET A 150 -4.01 -4.75 6.47
C MET A 150 -5.09 -3.78 6.97
N VAL A 151 -5.28 -2.66 6.26
CA VAL A 151 -6.21 -1.59 6.67
C VAL A 151 -7.41 -1.59 5.72
N GLY A 152 -8.56 -2.05 6.22
CA GLY A 152 -9.82 -2.11 5.48
C GLY A 152 -10.60 -0.80 5.48
N PRO A 153 -11.78 -0.73 4.85
CA PRO A 153 -12.61 0.48 4.84
C PRO A 153 -13.25 0.77 6.20
N ARG A 154 -13.42 -0.23 7.07
CA ARG A 154 -13.88 -0.10 8.45
C ARG A 154 -12.86 -0.71 9.40
N ALA A 155 -12.84 -0.24 10.65
CA ALA A 155 -11.97 -0.79 11.69
C ALA A 155 -12.11 -2.31 11.86
N ALA A 156 -13.34 -2.82 11.77
CA ALA A 156 -13.63 -4.25 11.87
C ALA A 156 -13.13 -5.10 10.69
N ASP A 157 -12.79 -4.46 9.56
CA ASP A 157 -12.23 -5.13 8.38
C ASP A 157 -10.69 -5.13 8.41
N SER A 158 -10.08 -4.43 9.38
CA SER A 158 -8.62 -4.28 9.47
C SER A 158 -7.99 -5.39 10.30
N MET A 159 -6.75 -5.73 9.94
CA MET A 159 -5.90 -6.68 10.66
C MET A 159 -4.58 -5.98 10.99
N PHE A 160 -4.34 -5.75 12.28
CA PHE A 160 -3.17 -5.05 12.77
C PHE A 160 -2.15 -6.05 13.33
N TYR A 161 -0.86 -5.69 13.25
CA TYR A 161 0.24 -6.49 13.78
C TYR A 161 0.27 -7.92 13.24
N ILE A 162 0.11 -8.05 11.93
CA ILE A 162 0.06 -9.36 11.26
C ILE A 162 1.41 -10.08 11.43
N GLU A 163 2.49 -9.35 11.18
CA GLU A 163 3.84 -9.81 11.45
C GLU A 163 4.69 -8.61 11.86
N ARG A 164 5.63 -8.85 12.76
CA ARG A 164 6.67 -7.91 13.17
C ARG A 164 8.02 -8.58 12.99
N ARG A 165 8.94 -7.89 12.34
CA ARG A 165 10.33 -8.31 12.23
C ARG A 165 11.25 -7.33 12.90
N GLU A 166 12.21 -7.89 13.62
CA GLU A 166 13.32 -7.12 14.17
C GLU A 166 14.31 -6.74 13.08
N LYS A 167 15.17 -5.77 13.40
CA LYS A 167 16.33 -5.47 12.57
C LYS A 167 17.22 -6.74 12.42
N PRO A 168 17.83 -6.97 11.25
CA PRO A 168 18.82 -8.01 11.06
C PRO A 168 20.03 -7.88 11.99
#